data_AF-A0A537HDX9-F1
#
_entry.id   AF-A0A537HDX9-F1
#
_cell.length_a   1.000
_cell.length_b   1.000
_cell.length_c   1.000
_cell.angle_alpha   90.00
_cell.angle_beta   90.00
_cell.angle_gamma   90.00
#
_symmetry.space_group_name_H-M   'P 1'
#
loop_
_entity.id
_entity.type
_entity.pdbx_description
1 polymer ?
#
loop_
_entity_poly.entity_id
_entity_poly.type
_entity_poly.pdbx_seq_one_letter_code
_entity_poly.pdbx_strand_id
1 'polypeptide(L)'
;MKGVFVGQICHIEAAEPGGARFNSKQTNEQRRHASNLMLMCYDHHVETNDVSKYPVVRMKHIKEEHEKIFSDVVGSMLLSVTDHTTLTEPAFAKNLRKLDDVFNWKTPTKELAESVQELKAMTVKLSTIPIPTRELFLVLVTRGKRGIGVELEVSIPEVQQATNLSSEELRDYFSILVNHGFIFDNGADDFGAQKVGIATLKSGWPVWRDLREFCNKEKVSLSQIICNLDFSVLDN
;
A
#
# COMPACT_ATOMS: atom_id res chain seq x y z
N MET A 1 7.88 26.56 8.84
CA MET A 1 7.59 25.29 9.55
C MET A 1 6.55 24.54 8.74
N LYS A 2 6.95 23.57 7.91
CA LYS A 2 6.03 22.83 7.02
C LYS A 2 6.35 21.35 7.14
N GLY A 3 5.35 20.55 7.51
CA GLY A 3 5.47 19.09 7.69
C GLY A 3 5.38 18.57 9.13
N VAL A 4 4.67 19.24 10.05
CA VAL A 4 4.44 18.68 11.39
C VAL A 4 3.29 17.67 11.31
N PHE A 5 3.58 16.39 11.46
CA PHE A 5 2.57 15.36 11.66
C PHE A 5 2.01 15.51 13.08
N VAL A 6 0.74 15.90 13.19
CA VAL A 6 0.03 16.03 14.47
C VAL A 6 -0.97 14.89 14.57
N GLY A 7 -0.59 13.85 15.31
CA GLY A 7 -1.50 12.80 15.76
C GLY A 7 -2.03 13.12 17.16
N GLN A 8 -3.24 12.65 17.45
CA GLN A 8 -3.85 12.70 18.77
C GLN A 8 -3.98 11.29 19.31
N ILE A 9 -3.64 11.13 20.59
CA ILE A 9 -3.91 9.90 21.33
C ILE A 9 -5.37 9.94 21.76
N CYS A 10 -6.19 9.04 21.23
CA CYS A 10 -7.57 8.86 21.60
C CYS A 10 -7.76 7.63 22.48
N HIS A 11 -8.83 7.64 23.29
CA HIS A 11 -9.20 6.53 24.15
C HIS A 11 -10.29 5.68 23.48
N ILE A 12 -10.15 4.36 23.53
CA ILE A 12 -11.19 3.42 23.11
C ILE A 12 -12.35 3.47 24.10
N GLU A 13 -12.07 3.30 25.39
CA GLU A 13 -12.99 3.56 26.49
C GLU A 13 -12.54 4.84 27.22
N ALA A 14 -13.45 5.82 27.36
CA ALA A 14 -13.10 7.14 27.88
C ALA A 14 -12.43 7.11 29.27
N ALA A 15 -11.51 8.06 29.48
CA ALA A 15 -10.79 8.21 30.74
C ALA A 15 -11.69 8.71 31.89
N GLU A 16 -12.72 9.51 31.57
CA GLU A 16 -13.56 10.20 32.55
C GLU A 16 -15.06 9.87 32.39
N PRO A 17 -15.82 9.86 33.50
CA PRO A 17 -17.28 9.74 33.47
C PRO A 17 -17.91 10.80 32.56
N GLY A 18 -18.84 10.39 31.70
CA GLY A 18 -19.49 11.26 30.71
C GLY A 18 -18.78 11.32 29.35
N GLY A 19 -17.59 10.74 29.22
CA GLY A 19 -16.91 10.57 27.93
C GLY A 19 -17.48 9.41 27.09
N ALA A 20 -17.16 9.42 25.79
CA ALA A 20 -17.59 8.39 24.85
C ALA A 20 -17.15 6.99 25.29
N ARG A 21 -18.09 6.04 25.36
CA ARG A 21 -17.84 4.64 25.76
C ARG A 21 -17.21 4.48 27.15
N PHE A 22 -17.47 5.41 28.09
CA PHE A 22 -16.96 5.28 29.46
C PHE A 22 -17.40 3.96 30.11
N ASN A 23 -16.44 3.23 30.69
CA ASN A 23 -16.67 1.98 31.39
C ASN A 23 -16.37 2.14 32.89
N SER A 24 -17.43 2.14 33.70
CA SER A 24 -17.34 2.29 35.16
C SER A 24 -16.61 1.14 35.87
N LYS A 25 -16.46 -0.01 35.20
CA LYS A 25 -15.76 -1.19 35.74
C LYS A 25 -14.25 -1.19 35.45
N GLN A 26 -13.77 -0.28 34.62
CA GLN A 26 -12.36 -0.18 34.25
C GLN A 26 -11.58 0.62 35.31
N THR A 27 -10.38 0.17 35.69
CA THR A 27 -9.49 0.91 36.60
C THR A 27 -8.78 2.06 35.90
N ASN A 28 -8.19 3.01 36.66
CA ASN A 28 -7.43 4.12 36.08
C ASN A 28 -6.21 3.64 35.29
N GLU A 29 -5.56 2.58 35.76
CA GLU A 29 -4.39 1.95 35.14
C GLU A 29 -4.78 1.31 33.81
N GLN A 30 -5.92 0.62 33.76
CA GLN A 30 -6.47 0.07 32.53
C GLN A 30 -6.87 1.16 31.52
N ARG A 31 -7.35 2.32 31.98
CA ARG A 31 -7.69 3.46 31.11
C ARG A 31 -6.46 4.07 30.45
N ARG A 32 -5.34 4.13 31.18
CA ARG A 32 -4.05 4.66 30.71
C ARG A 32 -3.22 3.63 29.94
N HIS A 33 -3.62 2.36 29.99
CA HIS A 33 -2.88 1.29 29.35
C HIS A 33 -2.91 1.42 27.82
N ALA A 34 -1.81 1.10 27.15
CA ALA A 34 -1.68 1.22 25.69
C ALA A 34 -2.77 0.46 24.92
N SER A 35 -3.29 -0.64 25.48
CA SER A 35 -4.41 -1.40 24.88
C SER A 35 -5.71 -0.61 24.78
N ASN A 36 -5.87 0.48 25.55
CA ASN A 36 -7.02 1.37 25.54
C ASN A 36 -6.77 2.68 24.76
N LEU A 37 -5.57 2.87 24.22
CA LEU A 37 -5.15 4.07 23.52
C LEU A 37 -4.96 3.78 22.03
N MET A 38 -5.23 4.76 21.17
CA MET A 38 -4.95 4.68 19.74
C MET A 38 -4.47 6.03 19.21
N LEU A 39 -3.52 6.03 18.28
CA LEU A 39 -3.12 7.24 17.57
C LEU A 39 -4.03 7.48 16.37
N MET A 40 -4.62 8.66 16.26
CA MET A 40 -5.46 9.08 15.14
C MET A 40 -5.08 10.49 14.67
N CYS A 41 -5.35 10.82 13.41
CA CYS A 41 -5.39 12.23 13.02
C CYS A 41 -6.64 12.90 13.63
N TYR A 42 -6.65 14.23 13.66
CA TYR A 42 -7.73 15.01 14.25
C TYR A 42 -9.12 14.64 13.69
N ASP A 43 -9.25 14.53 12.37
CA ASP A 43 -10.56 14.29 11.73
C ASP A 43 -11.16 12.94 12.14
N HIS A 44 -10.35 11.86 12.12
CA HIS A 44 -10.80 10.53 12.54
C HIS A 44 -11.02 10.44 14.06
N HIS A 45 -10.28 11.20 14.86
CA HIS A 45 -10.57 11.32 16.29
C HIS A 45 -11.94 11.95 16.54
N VAL A 46 -12.30 12.99 15.78
CA VAL A 46 -13.63 13.61 15.87
C VAL A 46 -14.73 12.68 15.38
N GLU A 47 -14.53 11.99 14.26
CA GLU A 47 -15.51 11.04 13.69
C GLU A 47 -15.85 9.89 14.65
N THR A 48 -14.83 9.35 15.31
CA THR A 48 -14.97 8.21 16.23
C THR A 48 -15.65 8.57 17.57
N ASN A 49 -16.03 9.84 17.77
CA ASN A 49 -16.90 10.24 18.88
C ASN A 49 -18.35 9.75 18.71
N ASP A 50 -18.79 9.40 17.50
CA ASP A 50 -20.10 8.78 17.28
C ASP A 50 -20.11 7.33 17.80
N VAL A 51 -20.54 7.15 19.05
CA VAL A 51 -20.58 5.86 19.74
C VAL A 51 -21.46 4.84 19.02
N SER A 52 -22.48 5.28 18.28
CA SER A 52 -23.38 4.39 17.55
C SER A 52 -22.69 3.71 16.36
N LYS A 53 -21.84 4.47 15.64
CA LYS A 53 -21.05 3.97 14.52
C LYS A 53 -19.76 3.28 14.94
N TYR A 54 -19.17 3.74 16.06
CA TYR A 54 -17.89 3.28 16.59
C TYR A 54 -18.03 2.77 18.02
N PRO A 55 -18.71 1.63 18.24
CA PRO A 55 -18.73 0.97 19.54
C PRO A 55 -17.35 0.42 19.91
N VAL A 56 -17.14 0.08 21.20
CA VAL A 56 -15.86 -0.41 21.73
C VAL A 56 -15.27 -1.55 20.88
N VAL A 57 -16.09 -2.51 20.45
CA VAL A 57 -15.66 -3.65 19.63
C VAL A 57 -15.09 -3.18 18.29
N ARG A 58 -15.74 -2.23 17.63
CA ARG A 58 -15.25 -1.66 16.37
C ARG A 58 -13.96 -0.87 16.58
N MET A 59 -13.88 -0.08 17.65
CA MET A 59 -12.66 0.66 17.99
C MET A 59 -11.48 -0.27 18.26
N LYS A 60 -11.69 -1.40 18.93
CA LYS A 60 -10.66 -2.43 19.11
C LYS A 60 -10.24 -3.05 17.78
N HIS A 61 -11.18 -3.36 16.89
CA HIS A 61 -10.86 -3.87 15.57
C HIS A 61 -10.08 -2.86 14.72
N ILE A 62 -10.45 -1.58 14.74
CA ILE A 62 -9.69 -0.51 14.08
C ILE A 62 -8.29 -0.40 14.66
N LYS A 63 -8.14 -0.51 15.99
CA LYS A 63 -6.83 -0.55 16.66
C LYS A 63 -5.99 -1.70 16.13
N GLU A 64 -6.56 -2.90 16.14
CA GLU A 64 -5.90 -4.12 15.69
C GLU A 64 -5.47 -3.98 14.24
N GLU A 65 -6.33 -3.52 13.33
CA GLU A 65 -5.97 -3.32 11.92
C GLU A 65 -4.88 -2.24 11.72
N HIS A 66 -4.97 -1.11 12.43
CA HIS A 66 -3.96 -0.05 12.39
C HIS A 66 -2.61 -0.53 12.93
N GLU A 67 -2.64 -1.24 14.06
CA GLU A 67 -1.44 -1.71 14.71
C GLU A 67 -0.89 -2.96 14.04
N LYS A 68 -1.69 -3.76 13.33
CA LYS A 68 -1.23 -4.93 12.57
C LYS A 68 -0.19 -4.58 11.52
N ILE A 69 -0.32 -3.39 10.92
CA ILE A 69 0.69 -2.82 10.03
C ILE A 69 2.05 -2.69 10.74
N PHE A 70 2.03 -2.48 12.05
CA PHE A 70 3.21 -2.24 12.89
C PHE A 70 3.53 -3.38 13.90
N SER A 71 2.63 -4.34 14.12
CA SER A 71 2.68 -5.29 15.24
C SER A 71 3.50 -6.52 14.95
N ASP A 72 3.66 -6.90 13.68
CA ASP A 72 4.40 -8.12 13.37
C ASP A 72 5.91 -7.92 13.39
N VAL A 73 6.41 -6.67 13.33
CA VAL A 73 7.83 -6.43 13.00
C VAL A 73 8.33 -5.05 13.48
N VAL A 74 7.49 -4.01 13.54
CA VAL A 74 7.99 -2.63 13.42
C VAL A 74 8.40 -1.99 14.75
N GLY A 75 7.81 -2.39 15.88
CA GLY A 75 8.07 -1.76 17.18
C GLY A 75 9.45 -2.06 17.80
N SER A 76 10.03 -3.23 17.52
CA SER A 76 11.32 -3.67 18.08
C SER A 76 12.48 -3.67 17.07
N MET A 77 12.18 -3.52 15.77
CA MET A 77 13.18 -3.61 14.69
C MET A 77 13.83 -2.29 14.27
N LEU A 78 13.54 -1.18 14.94
CA LEU A 78 14.28 0.07 14.71
C LEU A 78 15.78 -0.01 15.13
N LEU A 79 16.24 -1.14 15.68
CA LEU A 79 17.63 -1.32 16.16
C LEU A 79 18.36 -2.59 15.66
N SER A 80 17.75 -3.41 14.81
CA SER A 80 18.45 -4.60 14.27
C SER A 80 18.25 -4.71 12.77
N VAL A 81 19.33 -4.59 12.01
CA VAL A 81 19.39 -4.84 10.55
C VAL A 81 18.78 -6.23 10.28
N THR A 82 17.50 -6.25 9.93
CA THR A 82 16.74 -7.45 9.59
C THR A 82 16.17 -7.23 8.21
N ASP A 83 16.45 -8.13 7.29
CA ASP A 83 15.96 -8.03 5.92
C ASP A 83 14.47 -8.41 5.87
N HIS A 84 13.60 -7.40 5.97
CA HIS A 84 12.14 -7.58 5.97
C HIS A 84 11.56 -8.06 4.62
N THR A 85 12.38 -8.22 3.56
CA THR A 85 11.91 -8.85 2.31
C THR A 85 11.53 -10.32 2.51
N THR A 86 12.07 -10.97 3.54
CA THR A 86 11.93 -12.42 3.79
C THR A 86 10.63 -12.85 4.50
N LEU A 87 9.77 -11.91 4.92
CA LEU A 87 8.60 -12.23 5.75
C LEU A 87 7.28 -12.36 4.97
N THR A 88 7.25 -12.02 3.68
CA THR A 88 6.02 -12.11 2.86
C THR A 88 6.20 -13.14 1.75
N GLU A 89 5.63 -14.33 1.94
CA GLU A 89 5.57 -15.32 0.86
C GLU A 89 4.56 -14.86 -0.22
N PRO A 90 4.96 -14.76 -1.50
CA PRO A 90 4.03 -14.34 -2.55
C PRO A 90 2.94 -15.39 -2.80
N ALA A 91 1.69 -14.97 -2.83
CA ALA A 91 0.59 -15.80 -3.33
C ALA A 91 0.46 -15.57 -4.84
N PHE A 92 0.90 -16.54 -5.63
CA PHE A 92 0.91 -16.45 -7.09
C PHE A 92 -0.48 -16.67 -7.71
N ALA A 93 -0.78 -15.92 -8.77
CA ALA A 93 -1.89 -16.24 -9.67
C ALA A 93 -1.66 -17.58 -10.37
N LYS A 94 -2.72 -18.34 -10.57
CA LYS A 94 -2.73 -19.68 -11.17
C LYS A 94 -3.29 -19.68 -12.59
N ASN A 95 -4.28 -18.83 -12.87
CA ASN A 95 -5.04 -18.91 -14.12
C ASN A 95 -5.48 -17.56 -14.71
N LEU A 96 -5.51 -16.47 -13.93
CA LEU A 96 -5.96 -15.14 -14.37
C LEU A 96 -7.39 -15.10 -14.92
N ARG A 97 -8.23 -16.10 -14.63
CA ARG A 97 -9.62 -16.16 -15.12
C ARG A 97 -10.44 -15.01 -14.61
N LYS A 98 -10.29 -14.63 -13.34
CA LYS A 98 -11.00 -13.48 -12.79
C LYS A 98 -10.66 -12.20 -13.52
N LEU A 99 -9.38 -12.00 -13.79
CA LEU A 99 -8.91 -10.86 -14.57
C LEU A 99 -9.52 -10.86 -15.98
N ASP A 100 -9.45 -11.99 -16.70
CA ASP A 100 -10.01 -12.14 -18.04
C ASP A 100 -11.51 -11.86 -18.09
N ASP A 101 -12.25 -12.40 -17.11
CA ASP A 101 -13.70 -12.25 -16.97
C ASP A 101 -14.09 -10.78 -16.71
N VAL A 102 -13.38 -10.09 -15.80
CA VAL A 102 -13.64 -8.68 -15.44
C VAL A 102 -13.43 -7.73 -16.62
N PHE A 103 -12.47 -8.04 -17.50
CA PHE A 103 -12.22 -7.25 -18.70
C PHE A 103 -12.94 -7.78 -19.95
N ASN A 104 -13.57 -8.96 -19.86
CA ASN A 104 -14.21 -9.66 -20.97
C ASN A 104 -13.28 -9.80 -22.19
N TRP A 105 -12.01 -10.10 -21.93
CA TRP A 105 -10.99 -10.29 -22.98
C TRP A 105 -11.21 -11.59 -23.76
N LYS A 106 -11.76 -12.63 -23.11
CA LYS A 106 -12.02 -13.95 -23.70
C LYS A 106 -10.74 -14.61 -24.22
N THR A 107 -9.66 -14.46 -23.46
CA THR A 107 -8.33 -14.91 -23.83
C THR A 107 -8.27 -16.45 -23.82
N PRO A 108 -7.69 -17.11 -24.84
CA PRO A 108 -7.51 -18.55 -24.83
C PRO A 108 -6.67 -19.02 -23.63
N THR A 109 -7.01 -20.19 -23.07
CA THR A 109 -6.31 -20.77 -21.89
C THR A 109 -4.79 -20.85 -22.07
N LYS A 110 -4.30 -21.08 -23.29
CA LYS A 110 -2.87 -21.15 -23.58
C LYS A 110 -2.20 -19.78 -23.41
N GLU A 111 -2.80 -18.72 -23.93
CA GLU A 111 -2.28 -17.35 -23.81
C GLU A 111 -2.32 -16.88 -22.35
N LEU A 112 -3.40 -17.19 -21.61
CA LEU A 112 -3.47 -16.92 -20.17
C LEU A 112 -2.34 -17.64 -19.40
N ALA A 113 -2.01 -18.87 -19.77
CA ALA A 113 -0.92 -19.60 -19.13
C ALA A 113 0.45 -18.92 -19.38
N GLU A 114 0.68 -18.34 -20.56
CA GLU A 114 1.88 -17.56 -20.88
C GLU A 114 1.93 -16.27 -20.05
N SER A 115 0.81 -15.54 -19.93
CA SER A 115 0.68 -14.36 -19.07
C SER A 115 0.91 -14.69 -17.58
N VAL A 116 0.42 -15.83 -17.10
CA VAL A 116 0.68 -16.33 -15.73
C VAL A 116 2.17 -16.53 -15.49
N GLN A 117 2.91 -17.13 -16.44
CA GLN A 117 4.36 -17.32 -16.28
C GLN A 117 5.11 -15.99 -16.22
N GLU A 118 4.72 -15.04 -17.07
CA GLU A 118 5.34 -13.72 -17.08
C GLU A 118 5.05 -12.94 -15.79
N LEU A 119 3.80 -12.95 -15.33
CA LEU A 119 3.39 -12.34 -14.07
C LEU A 119 4.11 -12.97 -12.88
N LYS A 120 4.27 -14.30 -12.87
CA LYS A 120 5.01 -15.02 -11.84
C LYS A 120 6.48 -14.58 -11.80
N ALA A 121 7.14 -14.45 -12.94
CA ALA A 121 8.52 -13.97 -13.01
C ALA A 121 8.65 -12.54 -12.48
N MET A 122 7.69 -11.67 -12.77
CA MET A 122 7.64 -10.32 -12.20
C MET A 122 7.40 -10.35 -10.69
N THR A 123 6.48 -11.19 -10.21
CA THR A 123 6.14 -11.32 -8.78
C THR A 123 7.36 -11.73 -7.95
N VAL A 124 8.18 -12.67 -8.45
CA VAL A 124 9.45 -13.07 -7.83
C VAL A 124 10.44 -11.90 -7.75
N LYS A 125 10.51 -11.04 -8.77
CA LYS A 125 11.32 -9.83 -8.68
C LYS A 125 10.79 -8.86 -7.65
N LEU A 126 9.47 -8.65 -7.62
CA LEU A 126 8.83 -7.73 -6.66
C LEU A 126 9.02 -8.20 -5.23
N SER A 127 8.99 -9.51 -4.97
CA SER A 127 9.15 -10.08 -3.63
C SER A 127 10.54 -9.85 -3.02
N THR A 128 11.54 -9.57 -3.85
CA THR A 128 12.91 -9.25 -3.40
C THR A 128 13.11 -7.77 -3.07
N ILE A 129 12.08 -6.94 -3.28
CA ILE A 129 12.15 -5.49 -3.06
C ILE A 129 11.69 -5.16 -1.62
N PRO A 130 12.44 -4.34 -0.87
CA PRO A 130 12.06 -3.90 0.47
C PRO A 130 10.66 -3.28 0.53
N ILE A 131 9.94 -3.50 1.63
CA ILE A 131 8.56 -3.00 1.82
C ILE A 131 8.45 -1.48 1.56
N PRO A 132 9.33 -0.60 2.11
CA PRO A 132 9.23 0.85 1.85
C PRO A 132 9.34 1.19 0.36
N THR A 133 10.19 0.47 -0.38
CA THR A 133 10.33 0.65 -1.82
C THR A 133 9.11 0.14 -2.59
N ARG A 134 8.45 -0.93 -2.12
CA ARG A 134 7.17 -1.40 -2.68
C ARG A 134 6.03 -0.43 -2.40
N GLU A 135 6.02 0.22 -1.24
CA GLU A 135 5.05 1.29 -0.93
C GLU A 135 5.25 2.51 -1.84
N LEU A 136 6.50 2.91 -2.09
CA LEU A 136 6.77 3.94 -3.10
C LEU A 136 6.25 3.49 -4.48
N PHE A 137 6.52 2.24 -4.88
CA PHE A 137 6.04 1.71 -6.14
C PHE A 137 4.50 1.71 -6.24
N LEU A 138 3.80 1.37 -5.15
CA LEU A 138 2.35 1.51 -5.04
C LEU A 138 1.90 2.96 -5.30
N VAL A 139 2.59 3.95 -4.71
CA VAL A 139 2.30 5.38 -4.98
C VAL A 139 2.50 5.71 -6.46
N LEU A 140 3.58 5.23 -7.08
CA LEU A 140 3.85 5.45 -8.51
C LEU A 140 2.73 4.87 -9.38
N VAL A 141 2.34 3.61 -9.17
CA VAL A 141 1.28 2.95 -9.94
C VAL A 141 -0.06 3.65 -9.70
N THR A 142 -0.36 4.06 -8.46
CA THR A 142 -1.61 4.73 -8.11
C THR A 142 -1.74 6.09 -8.82
N ARG A 143 -0.68 6.90 -8.80
CA ARG A 143 -0.70 8.27 -9.35
C ARG A 143 -0.38 8.34 -10.85
N GLY A 144 0.15 7.27 -11.42
CA GLY A 144 0.62 7.25 -12.80
C GLY A 144 -0.45 7.58 -13.83
N LYS A 145 -0.07 8.38 -14.81
CA LYS A 145 -0.90 8.76 -15.95
C LYS A 145 -0.43 8.03 -17.18
N ARG A 146 -1.32 7.78 -18.13
CA ARG A 146 -0.94 7.13 -19.39
C ARG A 146 0.01 8.04 -20.15
N GLY A 147 1.21 7.53 -20.45
CA GLY A 147 2.21 8.26 -21.24
C GLY A 147 2.27 7.78 -22.69
N ILE A 148 3.09 8.45 -23.49
CA ILE A 148 3.39 8.03 -24.87
C ILE A 148 4.52 6.99 -24.82
N GLY A 149 4.30 5.81 -25.39
CA GLY A 149 5.31 4.74 -25.43
C GLY A 149 5.60 4.06 -24.09
N VAL A 150 4.88 4.45 -23.03
CA VAL A 150 5.01 3.90 -21.68
C VAL A 150 3.62 3.62 -21.12
N GLU A 151 3.51 2.62 -20.26
CA GLU A 151 2.22 2.25 -19.69
C GLU A 151 1.70 3.33 -18.73
N LEU A 152 2.53 3.74 -17.79
CA LEU A 152 2.29 4.82 -16.83
C LEU A 152 3.54 5.68 -16.71
N GLU A 153 3.34 6.99 -16.54
CA GLU A 153 4.37 7.95 -16.18
C GLU A 153 3.92 8.80 -14.97
N VAL A 154 4.88 9.20 -14.14
CA VAL A 154 4.64 9.97 -12.92
C VAL A 154 5.65 11.10 -12.82
N SER A 155 5.20 12.29 -12.39
CA SER A 155 6.07 13.41 -12.08
C SER A 155 6.81 13.18 -10.76
N ILE A 156 8.15 13.27 -10.77
CA ILE A 156 8.97 13.11 -9.55
C ILE A 156 8.63 14.19 -8.51
N PRO A 157 8.52 15.49 -8.87
CA PRO A 157 8.05 16.51 -7.93
C PRO A 157 6.70 16.22 -7.29
N GLU A 158 5.75 15.65 -8.05
CA GLU A 158 4.43 15.29 -7.52
C GLU A 158 4.55 14.18 -6.47
N VAL A 159 5.33 13.14 -6.76
CA VAL A 159 5.58 12.03 -5.83
C VAL A 159 6.28 12.55 -4.58
N GLN A 160 7.29 13.40 -4.73
CA GLN A 160 8.02 14.00 -3.62
C GLN A 160 7.11 14.80 -2.68
N GLN A 161 6.20 15.60 -3.24
CA GLN A 161 5.22 16.34 -2.44
C GLN A 161 4.17 15.43 -1.78
N ALA A 162 3.79 14.34 -2.44
CA ALA A 162 2.79 13.41 -1.93
C ALA A 162 3.32 12.50 -0.81
N THR A 163 4.60 12.12 -0.86
CA THR A 163 5.22 11.20 0.11
C THR A 163 6.01 11.92 1.20
N ASN A 164 6.33 13.20 1.00
CA ASN A 164 7.22 13.99 1.87
C ASN A 164 8.63 13.38 2.02
N LEU A 165 9.04 12.52 1.08
CA LEU A 165 10.39 11.97 1.03
C LEU A 165 11.38 13.04 0.55
N SER A 166 12.60 12.99 1.07
CA SER A 166 13.70 13.79 0.54
C SER A 166 14.11 13.30 -0.87
N SER A 167 14.82 14.15 -1.60
CA SER A 167 15.36 13.77 -2.91
C SER A 167 16.42 12.65 -2.82
N GLU A 168 17.04 12.48 -1.66
CA GLU A 168 18.00 11.41 -1.39
C GLU A 168 17.26 10.07 -1.18
N GLU A 169 16.26 10.03 -0.30
CA GLU A 169 15.44 8.83 -0.08
C GLU A 169 14.73 8.36 -1.36
N LEU A 170 14.18 9.30 -2.14
CA LEU A 170 13.58 8.97 -3.45
C LEU A 170 14.60 8.38 -4.41
N ARG A 171 15.83 8.90 -4.45
CA ARG A 171 16.89 8.37 -5.30
C ARG A 171 17.24 6.94 -4.90
N ASP A 172 17.36 6.67 -3.61
CA ASP A 172 17.68 5.33 -3.10
C ASP A 172 16.58 4.34 -3.48
N TYR A 173 15.31 4.68 -3.25
CA TYR A 173 14.18 3.82 -3.64
C TYR A 173 14.07 3.64 -5.15
N PHE A 174 14.26 4.69 -5.94
CA PHE A 174 14.25 4.59 -7.39
C PHE A 174 15.40 3.71 -7.90
N SER A 175 16.59 3.79 -7.30
CA SER A 175 17.72 2.95 -7.71
C SER A 175 17.41 1.46 -7.59
N ILE A 176 16.72 1.06 -6.50
CA ILE A 176 16.28 -0.32 -6.29
C ILE A 176 15.27 -0.73 -7.37
N LEU A 177 14.26 0.11 -7.63
CA LEU A 177 13.23 -0.20 -8.63
C LEU A 177 13.79 -0.25 -10.06
N VAL A 178 14.74 0.62 -10.41
CA VAL A 178 15.44 0.61 -11.70
C VAL A 178 16.27 -0.67 -11.84
N ASN A 179 17.03 -1.05 -10.81
CA ASN A 179 17.86 -2.26 -10.83
C ASN A 179 17.04 -3.54 -11.01
N HIS A 180 15.81 -3.57 -10.49
CA HIS A 180 14.89 -4.68 -10.68
C HIS A 180 14.03 -4.58 -11.96
N GLY A 181 14.09 -3.44 -12.66
CA GLY A 181 13.42 -3.20 -13.94
C GLY A 181 11.93 -2.86 -13.81
N PHE A 182 11.49 -2.26 -12.70
CA PHE A 182 10.11 -1.82 -12.49
C PHE A 182 9.84 -0.40 -12.99
N ILE A 183 10.89 0.44 -13.02
CA ILE A 183 10.81 1.82 -13.47
C ILE A 183 12.03 2.19 -14.32
N PHE A 184 11.92 3.29 -15.05
CA PHE A 184 13.02 3.91 -15.79
C PHE A 184 12.83 5.43 -15.84
N ASP A 185 13.92 6.15 -16.10
CA ASP A 185 13.87 7.60 -16.33
C ASP A 185 13.11 7.90 -17.64
N ASN A 186 12.08 8.74 -17.56
CA ASN A 186 11.25 9.12 -18.70
C ASN A 186 11.41 10.61 -19.06
N GLY A 187 12.56 11.19 -18.70
CA GLY A 187 12.96 12.56 -19.03
C GLY A 187 12.11 13.62 -18.34
N ALA A 188 12.27 14.86 -18.80
CA ALA A 188 11.48 15.99 -18.34
C ALA A 188 10.24 16.21 -19.22
N ASP A 189 9.17 16.76 -18.61
CA ASP A 189 8.09 17.37 -19.37
C ASP A 189 8.48 18.74 -19.96
N ASP A 190 7.54 19.36 -20.68
CA ASP A 190 7.73 20.67 -21.32
C ASP A 190 8.05 21.81 -20.34
N PHE A 191 7.83 21.59 -19.03
CA PHE A 191 8.11 22.53 -17.95
C PHE A 191 9.41 22.20 -17.20
N GLY A 192 10.15 21.18 -17.65
CA GLY A 192 11.40 20.75 -17.03
C GLY A 192 11.20 19.84 -15.81
N ALA A 193 9.97 19.43 -15.48
CA ALA A 193 9.72 18.53 -14.37
C ALA A 193 10.05 17.09 -14.77
N GLN A 194 10.95 16.46 -14.02
CA GLN A 194 11.40 15.09 -14.27
C GLN A 194 10.27 14.09 -14.05
N LYS A 195 10.23 13.07 -14.91
CA LYS A 195 9.24 12.00 -14.90
C LYS A 195 9.91 10.63 -14.78
N VAL A 196 9.20 9.73 -14.13
CA VAL A 196 9.53 8.31 -14.08
C VAL A 196 8.50 7.52 -14.88
N GLY A 197 8.96 6.59 -15.71
CA GLY A 197 8.13 5.65 -16.44
C GLY A 197 8.05 4.32 -15.70
N ILE A 198 6.87 3.70 -15.68
CA ILE A 198 6.67 2.35 -15.16
C ILE A 198 6.86 1.35 -16.30
N ALA A 199 7.68 0.33 -16.05
CA ALA A 199 8.01 -0.68 -17.04
C ALA A 199 6.82 -1.58 -17.37
N THR A 200 6.61 -1.80 -18.66
CA THR A 200 5.67 -2.78 -19.21
C THR A 200 6.33 -4.17 -19.22
N LEU A 201 5.52 -5.23 -19.15
CA LEU A 201 6.03 -6.59 -19.31
C LEU A 201 6.61 -6.84 -20.71
N LYS A 202 7.43 -7.89 -20.87
CA LYS A 202 8.14 -8.18 -22.13
C LYS A 202 7.18 -8.50 -23.28
N SER A 203 6.03 -9.09 -22.98
CA SER A 203 4.93 -9.31 -23.93
C SER A 203 4.31 -7.99 -24.44
N GLY A 204 4.62 -6.85 -23.82
CA GLY A 204 3.93 -5.59 -24.04
C GLY A 204 2.65 -5.46 -23.23
N TRP A 205 2.34 -6.42 -22.34
CA TRP A 205 1.17 -6.35 -21.47
C TRP A 205 1.31 -5.22 -20.43
N PRO A 206 0.42 -4.21 -20.45
CA PRO A 206 0.38 -3.13 -19.47
C PRO A 206 -0.19 -3.58 -18.12
N VAL A 207 0.55 -4.43 -17.42
CA VAL A 207 0.08 -5.15 -16.25
C VAL A 207 -0.34 -4.24 -15.09
N TRP A 208 0.40 -3.16 -14.80
CA TRP A 208 0.16 -2.35 -13.59
C TRP A 208 -1.10 -1.49 -13.68
N ARG A 209 -1.38 -0.98 -14.87
CA ARG A 209 -2.57 -0.24 -15.25
C ARG A 209 -3.77 -1.16 -15.23
N ASP A 210 -3.65 -2.36 -15.80
CA ASP A 210 -4.73 -3.33 -15.81
C ASP A 210 -5.01 -3.86 -14.40
N LEU A 211 -3.99 -4.11 -13.57
CA LEU A 211 -4.14 -4.46 -12.14
C LEU A 211 -4.79 -3.32 -11.34
N ARG A 212 -4.40 -2.07 -11.58
CA ARG A 212 -5.03 -0.90 -10.95
C ARG A 212 -6.50 -0.79 -11.33
N GLU A 213 -6.84 -0.99 -12.61
CA GLU A 213 -8.24 -0.95 -13.06
C GLU A 213 -9.05 -2.14 -12.54
N PHE A 214 -8.46 -3.33 -12.49
CA PHE A 214 -9.04 -4.52 -11.86
C PHE A 214 -9.40 -4.25 -10.40
N CYS A 215 -8.45 -3.76 -9.60
CA CYS A 215 -8.67 -3.39 -8.20
C CYS A 215 -9.84 -2.41 -8.03
N ASN A 216 -9.97 -1.42 -8.91
CA ASN A 216 -11.06 -0.45 -8.87
C ASN A 216 -12.45 -1.08 -9.16
N LYS A 217 -12.51 -2.04 -10.09
CA LYS A 217 -13.74 -2.78 -10.46
C LYS A 217 -14.16 -3.76 -9.37
N GLU A 218 -13.21 -4.56 -8.88
CA GLU A 218 -13.44 -5.62 -7.90
C GLU A 218 -13.40 -5.16 -6.44
N LYS A 219 -13.14 -3.87 -6.19
CA LYS A 219 -13.00 -3.29 -4.84
C LYS A 219 -11.92 -3.98 -4.00
N VAL A 220 -10.87 -4.45 -4.66
CA VAL A 220 -9.66 -5.00 -4.03
C VAL A 220 -8.63 -3.88 -3.87
N SER A 221 -7.93 -3.83 -2.74
CA SER A 221 -6.87 -2.84 -2.57
C SER A 221 -5.67 -3.16 -3.46
N LEU A 222 -5.13 -2.16 -4.18
CA LEU A 222 -3.89 -2.34 -4.94
C LEU A 222 -2.69 -2.67 -4.04
N SER A 223 -2.72 -2.26 -2.76
CA SER A 223 -1.71 -2.63 -1.78
C SER A 223 -1.69 -4.13 -1.48
N GLN A 224 -2.82 -4.83 -1.61
CA GLN A 224 -2.89 -6.28 -1.45
C GLN A 224 -2.03 -6.99 -2.52
N ILE A 225 -1.97 -6.44 -3.73
CA ILE A 225 -1.15 -6.99 -4.81
C ILE A 225 0.31 -6.56 -4.67
N ILE A 226 0.58 -5.25 -4.51
CA ILE A 226 1.95 -4.72 -4.56
C ILE A 226 2.72 -4.93 -3.26
N CYS A 227 2.09 -4.65 -2.11
CA CYS A 227 2.74 -4.72 -0.80
C CYS A 227 2.57 -6.12 -0.16
N ASN A 228 1.41 -6.75 -0.31
CA ASN A 228 1.19 -8.08 0.29
C ASN A 228 1.49 -9.24 -0.67
N LEU A 229 1.83 -8.95 -1.93
CA LEU A 229 2.19 -9.94 -2.96
C LEU A 229 1.10 -11.00 -3.19
N ASP A 230 -0.16 -10.62 -2.96
CA ASP A 230 -1.29 -11.51 -3.15
C ASP A 230 -1.88 -11.33 -4.55
N PHE A 231 -1.32 -12.06 -5.51
CA PHE A 231 -1.80 -12.14 -6.89
C PHE A 231 -2.87 -13.23 -7.06
N SER A 232 -3.17 -14.01 -6.01
CA SER A 232 -4.23 -15.02 -6.06
C SER A 232 -5.63 -14.39 -6.22
N VAL A 233 -5.77 -13.11 -5.86
CA VAL A 233 -6.98 -12.30 -6.10
C VAL A 233 -7.37 -12.19 -7.57
N LEU A 234 -6.48 -12.55 -8.50
CA LEU A 234 -6.71 -12.52 -9.94
C LEU A 234 -7.31 -13.83 -10.48
N ASP A 235 -7.51 -14.82 -9.62
CA ASP A 235 -8.08 -16.11 -9.97
C ASP A 235 -9.55 -16.23 -9.49
N ASN A 236 -10.29 -17.08 -10.19
CA ASN A 236 -11.63 -17.58 -9.84
C ASN A 236 -11.55 -19.08 -9.54
#